data_AF-A0A800MS56-F1
#
_entry.id   AF-A0A800MS56-F1
#
_cell.length_a   1.000
_cell.length_b   1.000
_cell.length_c   1.000
_cell.angle_alpha   90.00
_cell.angle_beta   90.00
_cell.angle_gamma   90.00
#
_symmetry.space_group_name_H-M   'P 1'
#
loop_
_entity.id
_entity.type
_entity.pdbx_description
1 polymer ?
#
loop_
_entity_poly.entity_id
_entity_poly.type
_entity_poly.pdbx_seq_one_letter_code
_entity_poly.pdbx_strand_id
1 'polypeptide(L)'
;MKIVSSILPPEKLRQEVIRDFPEGDFRFFDGIEAAGESFYNAEVFITYGEDLTEEHINKTTKLKWIMVMSAGMDEIPLITCKEKGILITNARGIQKIPMAEFALGIMLGHVKQKALLFLKMNLCLKGILSGAWRM
;
A
#
# COMPACT_ATOMS: atom_id res chain seq x y z
N MET A 1 -3.35 -11.01 21.10
CA MET A 1 -4.30 -10.84 19.98
C MET A 1 -3.59 -11.22 18.69
N LYS A 2 -4.16 -12.05 17.82
CA LYS A 2 -3.47 -12.47 16.58
C LYS A 2 -3.70 -11.47 15.45
N ILE A 3 -2.61 -10.86 14.97
CA ILE A 3 -2.61 -9.80 13.96
C ILE A 3 -1.82 -10.31 12.76
N VAL A 4 -2.49 -10.41 11.61
CA VAL A 4 -1.86 -10.91 10.38
C VAL A 4 -1.82 -9.78 9.37
N SER A 5 -0.68 -9.58 8.73
CA SER A 5 -0.54 -8.69 7.59
C SER A 5 -0.21 -9.48 6.33
N SER A 6 -0.94 -9.23 5.25
CA SER A 6 -0.57 -9.65 3.89
C SER A 6 0.35 -8.64 3.20
N ILE A 7 0.71 -7.57 3.90
CA ILE A 7 1.76 -6.65 3.50
C ILE A 7 3.01 -7.10 4.22
N LEU A 8 4.15 -7.06 3.55
CA LEU A 8 5.45 -7.35 4.13
C LEU A 8 6.24 -6.05 4.31
N PRO A 9 6.13 -5.35 5.45
CA PRO A 9 6.90 -4.13 5.69
C PRO A 9 8.39 -4.45 5.81
N PRO A 10 9.29 -3.47 5.61
CA PRO A 10 10.72 -3.65 5.87
C PRO A 10 10.99 -4.16 7.28
N GLU A 11 12.03 -4.99 7.45
CA GLU A 11 12.37 -5.63 8.73
C GLU A 11 12.45 -4.66 9.89
N LYS A 12 13.06 -3.49 9.69
CA LYS A 12 13.16 -2.46 10.72
C LYS A 12 11.78 -2.06 11.28
N LEU A 13 10.80 -1.86 10.41
CA LEU A 13 9.45 -1.45 10.83
C LEU A 13 8.71 -2.60 11.52
N ARG A 14 8.92 -3.85 11.09
CA ARG A 14 8.36 -5.04 11.77
C ARG A 14 8.85 -5.10 13.22
N GLN A 15 10.15 -4.90 13.43
CA GLN A 15 10.75 -4.90 14.76
C GLN A 15 10.26 -3.74 15.63
N GLU A 16 10.12 -2.54 15.06
CA GLU A 16 9.55 -1.39 15.78
C GLU A 16 8.12 -1.66 16.23
N VAL A 17 7.25 -2.18 15.35
CA VAL A 17 5.85 -2.50 15.71
C VAL A 17 5.77 -3.58 16.79
N ILE A 18 6.55 -4.66 16.68
CA ILE A 18 6.58 -5.73 17.69
C ILE A 18 7.07 -5.21 19.04
N ARG A 19 8.08 -4.33 19.04
CA ARG A 19 8.62 -3.72 20.25
C ARG A 19 7.62 -2.78 20.92
N ASP A 20 6.93 -1.96 20.13
CA ASP A 20 6.04 -0.92 20.64
C ASP A 20 4.67 -1.48 21.06
N PHE A 21 4.29 -2.66 20.53
CA PHE A 21 3.02 -3.37 20.82
C PHE A 21 3.23 -4.86 21.15
N PRO A 22 3.91 -5.20 22.26
CA PRO A 22 4.30 -6.58 22.58
C PRO A 22 3.13 -7.54 22.86
N GLU A 23 1.93 -7.03 23.13
CA GLU A 23 0.70 -7.82 23.36
C GLU A 23 0.08 -8.42 22.07
N GLY A 24 0.52 -7.93 20.91
CA GLY A 24 0.12 -8.43 19.60
C GLY A 24 1.00 -9.60 19.13
N ASP A 25 0.39 -10.72 18.73
CA ASP A 25 1.06 -11.75 17.93
C ASP A 25 1.03 -11.30 16.46
N PHE A 26 2.02 -10.50 16.06
CA PHE A 26 2.17 -9.99 14.71
C PHE A 26 2.82 -11.02 13.78
N ARG A 27 2.15 -11.31 12.66
CA ARG A 27 2.70 -12.14 11.58
C ARG A 27 2.59 -11.41 10.25
N PHE A 28 3.71 -11.30 9.55
CA PHE A 28 3.81 -10.58 8.29
C PHE A 28 4.08 -11.57 7.17
N PHE A 29 3.31 -11.48 6.10
CA PHE A 29 3.40 -12.31 4.92
C PHE A 29 3.35 -11.43 3.68
N ASP A 30 3.88 -11.94 2.57
CA ASP A 30 3.77 -11.31 1.26
C ASP A 30 2.55 -11.89 0.54
N GLY A 31 1.41 -11.20 0.67
CA GLY A 31 0.12 -11.63 0.11
C GLY A 31 -0.71 -12.55 1.00
N ILE A 32 -2.01 -12.67 0.67
CA ILE A 32 -2.96 -13.50 1.44
C ILE A 32 -2.67 -15.01 1.32
N GLU A 33 -2.17 -15.45 0.16
CA GLU A 33 -1.83 -16.86 -0.08
C GLU A 33 -0.74 -17.34 0.87
N ALA A 34 0.34 -16.55 1.03
CA ALA A 34 1.42 -16.85 1.96
C ALA A 34 0.95 -16.83 3.43
N ALA A 35 -0.04 -16.00 3.76
CA ALA A 35 -0.62 -15.98 5.09
C ALA A 35 -1.40 -17.25 5.43
N GLY A 36 -2.06 -17.87 4.43
CA GLY A 36 -2.72 -19.17 4.53
C GLY A 36 -3.55 -19.35 5.81
N GLU A 37 -3.27 -20.42 6.56
CA GLU A 37 -3.97 -20.72 7.83
C GLU A 37 -3.80 -19.64 8.91
N SER A 38 -2.75 -18.82 8.84
CA SER A 38 -2.58 -17.74 9.80
C SER A 38 -3.68 -16.70 9.66
N PHE A 39 -4.09 -16.38 8.43
CA PHE A 39 -5.17 -15.44 8.14
C PHE A 39 -6.54 -15.95 8.64
N TYR A 40 -6.90 -17.21 8.36
CA TYR A 40 -8.21 -17.76 8.75
C TYR A 40 -8.45 -17.77 10.27
N ASN A 41 -7.37 -17.78 11.05
CA ASN A 41 -7.39 -17.74 12.51
C ASN A 41 -7.04 -16.37 13.10
N ALA A 42 -6.89 -15.33 12.28
CA ALA A 42 -6.54 -13.98 12.72
C ALA A 42 -7.74 -13.28 13.37
N GLU A 43 -7.46 -12.37 14.32
CA GLU A 43 -8.45 -11.45 14.87
C GLU A 43 -8.43 -10.11 14.14
N VAL A 44 -7.23 -9.69 13.71
CA VAL A 44 -7.00 -8.47 12.94
C VAL A 44 -6.25 -8.81 11.66
N PHE A 45 -6.70 -8.27 10.53
CA PHE A 45 -6.04 -8.43 9.24
C PHE A 45 -5.66 -7.09 8.63
N ILE A 46 -4.42 -6.96 8.15
CA ILE A 46 -3.88 -5.76 7.53
C ILE A 46 -3.52 -6.07 6.07
N THR A 47 -4.17 -5.42 5.12
CA THR A 47 -4.04 -5.71 3.68
C THR A 47 -4.15 -4.44 2.83
N TYR A 48 -3.74 -4.50 1.56
CA TYR A 48 -4.12 -3.50 0.55
C TYR A 48 -5.54 -3.72 0.01
N GLY A 49 -6.07 -4.93 0.14
CA GLY A 49 -7.47 -5.27 -0.16
C GLY A 49 -7.73 -5.91 -1.51
N GLU A 50 -6.75 -5.93 -2.41
CA GLU A 50 -6.93 -6.32 -3.83
C GLU A 50 -7.19 -7.83 -4.01
N ASP A 51 -6.73 -8.66 -3.08
CA ASP A 51 -6.77 -10.12 -3.12
C ASP A 51 -7.80 -10.74 -2.14
N LEU A 52 -8.63 -9.91 -1.50
CA LEU A 52 -9.57 -10.36 -0.47
C LEU A 52 -10.95 -10.67 -1.08
N THR A 53 -11.39 -11.93 -0.97
CA THR A 53 -12.65 -12.40 -1.57
C THR A 53 -13.68 -12.76 -0.51
N GLU A 54 -14.94 -12.90 -0.90
CA GLU A 54 -16.01 -13.37 -0.01
C GLU A 54 -15.70 -14.76 0.57
N GLU A 55 -15.10 -15.65 -0.22
CA GLU A 55 -14.68 -16.98 0.22
C GLU A 55 -13.65 -16.90 1.36
N HIS A 56 -12.67 -15.99 1.22
CA HIS A 56 -11.68 -15.73 2.27
C HIS A 56 -12.36 -15.30 3.57
N ILE A 57 -13.27 -14.32 3.50
CA ILE A 57 -14.01 -13.82 4.66
C ILE A 57 -14.85 -14.93 5.30
N ASN A 58 -15.53 -15.75 4.51
CA ASN A 58 -16.39 -16.82 5.01
C ASN A 58 -15.62 -17.87 5.78
N LYS A 59 -14.41 -18.22 5.34
CA LYS A 59 -13.51 -19.17 6.03
C LYS A 59 -12.91 -18.64 7.34
N THR A 60 -12.93 -17.33 7.57
CA THR A 60 -12.43 -16.78 8.85
C THR A 60 -13.37 -17.09 10.01
N THR A 61 -12.82 -17.47 11.16
CA THR A 61 -13.60 -17.84 12.35
C THR A 61 -13.51 -16.83 13.48
N LYS A 62 -12.47 -16.00 13.49
CA LYS A 62 -12.14 -15.08 14.59
C LYS A 62 -11.94 -13.64 14.15
N LEU A 63 -12.04 -13.36 12.84
CA LEU A 63 -11.74 -12.05 12.28
C LEU A 63 -12.74 -11.02 12.80
N LYS A 64 -12.23 -9.96 13.41
CA LYS A 64 -13.02 -8.86 14.01
C LYS A 64 -12.76 -7.54 13.29
N TRP A 65 -11.56 -7.36 12.77
CA TRP A 65 -11.14 -6.09 12.17
C TRP A 65 -10.25 -6.30 10.94
N ILE A 66 -10.56 -5.59 9.86
CA ILE A 66 -9.71 -5.44 8.68
C ILE A 66 -9.26 -3.98 8.57
N MET A 67 -7.94 -3.77 8.54
CA MET A 67 -7.33 -2.48 8.20
C MET A 67 -6.84 -2.52 6.75
N VAL A 68 -7.44 -1.67 5.91
CA VAL A 68 -7.07 -1.52 4.51
C VAL A 68 -6.07 -0.37 4.38
N MET A 69 -4.86 -0.67 3.93
CA MET A 69 -3.77 0.31 3.74
C MET A 69 -3.90 1.12 2.43
N SER A 70 -5.12 1.21 1.89
CA SER A 70 -5.51 1.99 0.72
C SER A 70 -6.59 3.01 1.08
N ALA A 71 -6.76 4.03 0.24
CA ALA A 71 -7.88 4.95 0.33
C ALA A 71 -9.17 4.36 -0.28
N GLY A 72 -9.04 3.50 -1.28
CA GLY A 72 -10.14 2.79 -1.94
C GLY A 72 -10.59 1.58 -1.14
N MET A 73 -11.85 1.17 -1.34
CA MET A 73 -12.43 -0.05 -0.75
C MET A 73 -13.24 -0.84 -1.77
N ASP A 74 -13.05 -0.57 -3.06
CA ASP A 74 -13.92 -1.07 -4.14
C ASP A 74 -13.83 -2.59 -4.31
N GLU A 75 -12.68 -3.18 -3.99
CA GLU A 75 -12.40 -4.61 -4.16
C GLU A 75 -12.67 -5.45 -2.89
N ILE A 76 -13.07 -4.80 -1.79
CA ILE A 76 -13.35 -5.48 -0.52
C ILE A 76 -14.80 -6.01 -0.51
N PRO A 77 -15.05 -7.26 -0.06
CA PRO A 77 -16.40 -7.82 0.14
C PRO A 77 -17.12 -7.17 1.35
N LEU A 78 -17.48 -5.90 1.23
CA LEU A 78 -18.07 -5.08 2.31
C LEU A 78 -19.38 -5.66 2.86
N ILE A 79 -20.20 -6.27 2.00
CA ILE A 79 -21.49 -6.87 2.38
C ILE A 79 -21.24 -8.06 3.32
N THR A 80 -20.42 -9.03 2.89
CA THR A 80 -20.08 -10.22 3.69
C THR A 80 -19.41 -9.84 5.01
N CYS A 81 -18.52 -8.84 4.99
CA CYS A 81 -17.88 -8.35 6.21
C CYS A 81 -18.90 -7.75 7.19
N LYS A 82 -19.85 -6.95 6.69
CA LYS A 82 -20.92 -6.35 7.50
C LYS A 82 -21.83 -7.42 8.10
N GLU A 83 -22.21 -8.44 7.34
CA GLU A 83 -23.04 -9.56 7.81
C GLU A 83 -22.35 -10.36 8.91
N LYS A 84 -21.03 -10.54 8.84
CA LYS A 84 -20.22 -11.19 9.89
C LYS A 84 -19.84 -10.25 11.05
N GLY A 85 -20.27 -8.98 11.03
CA GLY A 85 -19.94 -8.01 12.07
C GLY A 85 -18.47 -7.61 12.13
N ILE A 86 -17.75 -7.69 11.01
CA ILE A 86 -16.34 -7.33 10.89
C ILE A 86 -16.22 -5.82 10.71
N LEU A 87 -15.44 -5.16 11.57
CA LEU A 87 -15.07 -3.75 11.40
C LEU A 87 -14.09 -3.60 10.24
N ILE A 88 -14.32 -2.61 9.38
CA ILE A 88 -13.38 -2.26 8.31
C ILE A 88 -12.97 -0.80 8.50
N THR A 89 -11.67 -0.56 8.48
CA THR A 89 -11.09 0.79 8.44
C THR A 89 -10.16 0.92 7.24
N ASN A 90 -9.92 2.15 6.79
CA ASN A 90 -9.03 2.41 5.67
C ASN A 90 -8.08 3.58 5.94
N ALA A 91 -7.09 3.75 5.08
CA ALA A 91 -6.07 4.80 5.16
C ALA A 91 -6.53 6.14 4.53
N ARG A 92 -7.84 6.44 4.52
CA ARG A 92 -8.37 7.62 3.85
C ARG A 92 -7.80 8.90 4.47
N GLY A 93 -7.31 9.79 3.61
CA GLY A 93 -6.87 11.14 3.99
C GLY A 93 -5.37 11.30 4.19
N ILE A 94 -4.61 10.21 4.30
CA ILE A 94 -3.14 10.24 4.48
C ILE A 94 -2.45 10.71 3.20
N GLN A 95 -3.01 10.40 2.03
CA GLN A 95 -2.40 10.70 0.72
C GLN A 95 -2.73 12.10 0.16
N LYS A 96 -3.52 12.93 0.86
CA LYS A 96 -3.99 14.23 0.31
C LYS A 96 -2.84 15.17 -0.08
N ILE A 97 -1.88 15.38 0.82
CA ILE A 97 -0.74 16.27 0.61
C ILE A 97 0.21 15.69 -0.46
N PRO A 98 0.67 14.42 -0.37
CA PRO A 98 1.50 13.82 -1.41
C PRO A 98 0.89 13.89 -2.81
N MET A 99 -0.42 13.68 -2.93
CA MET A 99 -1.10 13.73 -4.22
C MET A 99 -1.17 15.16 -4.78
N ALA A 100 -1.36 16.16 -3.91
CA ALA A 100 -1.32 17.57 -4.31
C ALA A 100 0.08 18.00 -4.77
N GLU A 101 1.12 17.59 -4.04
CA GLU A 101 2.53 17.81 -4.41
C GLU A 101 2.87 17.13 -5.74
N PHE A 102 2.43 15.89 -5.92
CA PHE A 102 2.61 15.15 -7.17
C PHE A 102 1.94 15.87 -8.34
N ALA A 103 0.67 16.27 -8.19
CA ALA A 103 -0.06 16.98 -9.23
C ALA A 103 0.64 18.29 -9.63
N LEU A 104 1.04 19.11 -8.64
CA LEU A 104 1.81 20.34 -8.87
C LEU A 104 3.16 20.05 -9.56
N GLY A 105 3.88 19.03 -9.10
CA GLY A 105 5.15 18.62 -9.68
C GLY A 105 5.03 18.19 -11.15
N ILE A 106 3.99 17.44 -11.49
CA ILE A 106 3.71 17.04 -12.89
C ILE A 106 3.32 18.25 -13.73
N MET A 107 2.44 19.14 -13.25
CA MET A 107 2.04 20.35 -13.97
C MET A 107 3.23 21.26 -14.28
N LEU A 108 4.08 21.53 -13.29
CA LEU A 108 5.30 22.32 -13.48
C LEU A 108 6.28 21.64 -14.42
N GLY A 109 6.47 20.32 -14.27
CA GLY A 109 7.33 19.53 -15.14
C GLY A 109 6.88 19.57 -16.60
N HIS A 110 5.57 19.55 -16.83
CA HIS A 110 4.99 19.66 -18.16
C HIS A 110 5.26 21.05 -18.77
N VAL A 111 4.89 22.13 -18.08
CA VAL A 111 5.06 23.52 -18.57
C VAL A 111 6.54 23.86 -18.82
N LYS A 112 7.45 23.34 -18.00
CA LYS A 112 8.90 23.54 -18.15
C LYS A 112 9.58 22.54 -19.08
N GLN A 113 8.81 21.68 -19.77
CA GLN A 113 9.33 20.66 -20.69
C GLN A 113 10.43 19.80 -20.04
N LYS A 114 10.28 19.46 -18.75
CA LYS A 114 11.30 18.76 -17.95
C LYS A 114 11.75 17.47 -18.62
N ALA A 115 10.83 16.72 -19.23
CA ALA A 115 11.15 15.50 -19.97
C ALA A 115 12.08 15.75 -21.17
N LEU A 116 11.83 16.82 -21.93
CA LEU A 116 12.69 17.20 -23.07
C LEU A 116 14.06 17.65 -22.61
N LEU A 117 14.12 18.44 -21.53
CA LEU A 117 15.38 18.87 -20.93
C LEU A 117 16.20 17.65 -20.47
N PHE A 118 15.56 16.70 -19.80
CA PHE A 118 16.21 15.47 -19.34
C PHE A 118 16.74 14.62 -20.50
N LEU A 119 15.97 14.50 -21.58
CA LEU A 119 16.40 13.83 -22.81
C LEU A 119 17.61 14.52 -23.45
N LYS A 120 17.56 15.85 -23.63
CA LYS A 120 18.68 16.63 -24.20
C LYS A 120 19.95 16.50 -23.36
N MET A 121 19.82 16.56 -22.04
CA MET A 121 20.94 16.40 -21.11
C MET A 121 21.57 15.01 -21.24
N ASN A 122 20.77 13.95 -21.29
CA ASN A 122 21.27 12.58 -21.50
C ASN A 122 21.95 12.38 -22.86
N LEU A 123 21.42 12.98 -23.92
CA LEU A 123 22.05 12.93 -25.25
C LEU A 123 23.36 13.71 -25.32
N CYS A 124 23.46 14.84 -24.60
CA CYS A 124 24.69 15.62 -24.49
C CYS A 124 25.78 14.86 -23.71
N LEU A 125 25.41 14.21 -22.60
CA LEU A 125 26.33 13.35 -21.81
C LEU A 125 26.87 12.16 -22.63
N LYS A 126 26.08 11.65 -23.57
CA LYS A 126 26.48 10.59 -24.50
C LYS A 126 27.25 11.08 -25.72
N GLY A 127 27.52 12.38 -25.84
CA GLY A 127 28.23 12.98 -26.98
C GLY A 127 27.45 12.98 -28.30
N ILE A 128 26.15 12.62 -28.27
CA ILE A 128 25.29 12.52 -29.46
C ILE A 128 24.84 13.91 -29.92
N LEU A 129 24.60 14.82 -28.98
CA LEU A 129 24.34 16.23 -29.27
C LEU A 129 25.60 17.05 -28.92
N SER A 130 26.27 17.60 -29.93
CA SER A 130 27.33 18.60 -29.76
C SER A 130 26.82 19.95 -30.30
N GLY A 131 26.76 20.97 -29.43
CA GLY A 131 26.52 22.37 -29.87
C GLY A 131 25.28 23.10 -29.39
N ALA A 132 24.40 22.50 -28.56
CA ALA A 132 23.16 23.17 -28.13
C ALA A 132 23.30 24.19 -26.96
N TRP A 133 24.52 24.49 -26.52
CA TRP A 133 24.79 25.33 -25.34
C TRP A 133 25.17 26.79 -25.64
N ARG A 134 24.98 27.27 -26.88
CA ARG A 134 25.06 28.70 -27.19
C ARG A 134 23.66 29.33 -27.10
N MET A 135 23.25 29.69 -25.89
CA MET A 135 22.44 30.88 -25.64
C MET A 135 23.27 31.84 -24.82
#